data_AF-A0A418T602-F1
#
_entry.id   AF-A0A418T602-F1
#
_cell.length_a   1.000
_cell.length_b   1.000
_cell.length_c   1.000
_cell.angle_alpha   90.00
_cell.angle_beta   90.00
_cell.angle_gamma   90.00
#
_symmetry.space_group_name_H-M   'P 1'
#
loop_
_entity.id
_entity.type
_entity.pdbx_description
1 polymer ?
#
loop_
_entity_poly.entity_id
_entity_poly.type
_entity_poly.pdbx_seq_one_letter_code
_entity_poly.pdbx_strand_id
1 'polypeptide(L)'
;MNGGNIYPAISGSYTIVFRPGLTIGGALAESGVLTFAADGTITTISGYPISGNIGYQLRLNGRVIPSTTLHLPVQPSDTITVDIVYR
;
A
#
# COMPACT_ATOMS: atom_id res chain seq x y z
N MET A 1 -21.64 15.56 -15.98
CA MET A 1 -20.83 14.45 -16.53
C MET A 1 -20.32 13.63 -15.36
N ASN A 2 -20.97 12.51 -15.08
CA ASN A 2 -20.68 11.62 -13.96
C ASN A 2 -19.53 10.70 -14.35
N GLY A 3 -18.29 11.10 -14.06
CA GLY A 3 -17.13 10.22 -14.08
C GLY A 3 -17.13 9.42 -12.78
N GLY A 4 -17.88 8.32 -12.74
CA GLY A 4 -17.95 7.45 -11.57
C GLY A 4 -16.57 6.92 -11.22
N ASN A 5 -16.03 7.34 -10.08
CA ASN A 5 -14.95 6.62 -9.41
C ASN A 5 -15.52 5.26 -8.96
N ILE A 6 -15.37 4.23 -9.79
CA ILE A 6 -15.97 2.90 -9.60
C ILE A 6 -15.29 2.08 -8.49
N TYR A 7 -14.44 2.70 -7.67
CA TYR A 7 -13.91 2.11 -6.44
C TYR A 7 -14.29 3.01 -5.26
N PRO A 8 -15.48 2.81 -4.66
CA PRO A 8 -15.84 3.49 -3.43
C PRO A 8 -14.87 3.00 -2.35
N ALA A 9 -13.95 3.88 -1.94
CA ALA A 9 -13.35 3.90 -0.62
C ALA A 9 -12.85 2.55 -0.06
N ILE A 10 -11.81 1.99 -0.67
CA ILE A 10 -10.89 1.13 0.08
C ILE A 10 -9.90 2.03 0.82
N SER A 11 -10.42 2.99 1.58
CA SER A 11 -9.62 3.88 2.42
C SER A 11 -9.66 3.32 3.84
N GLY A 12 -8.72 2.42 4.13
CA GLY A 12 -8.47 1.94 5.49
C GLY A 12 -7.25 2.64 6.06
N SER A 13 -7.39 3.27 7.21
CA SER A 13 -6.25 3.80 7.98
C SER A 13 -5.94 2.83 9.11
N TYR A 14 -4.72 2.30 9.13
CA TYR A 14 -4.26 1.36 10.14
C TYR A 14 -3.11 2.00 10.92
N THR A 15 -3.21 1.99 12.24
CA THR A 15 -2.13 2.44 13.12
C THR A 15 -1.29 1.24 13.53
N ILE A 16 0.01 1.31 13.26
CA ILE A 16 0.96 0.26 13.60
C ILE A 16 1.92 0.79 14.65
N VAL A 17 2.23 -0.05 15.64
CA VAL A 17 3.22 0.30 16.66
C VAL A 17 4.60 0.29 16.01
N PHE A 18 5.25 1.45 15.99
CA PHE A 18 6.61 1.57 15.49
C PHE A 18 7.58 0.72 16.32
N ARG A 19 8.49 0.05 15.62
CA ARG A 19 9.65 -0.63 16.22
C ARG A 19 10.91 -0.39 15.38
N PRO A 20 12.09 -0.30 15.98
CA PRO A 20 13.34 -0.17 15.23
C PRO A 20 13.49 -1.28 14.19
N GLY A 21 13.86 -0.91 12.97
CA GLY A 21 14.01 -1.84 11.85
C GLY A 21 12.70 -2.21 11.13
N LEU A 22 11.55 -1.66 11.53
CA LEU A 22 10.32 -1.78 10.75
C LEU A 22 10.50 -1.12 9.39
N THR A 23 10.21 -1.84 8.32
CA THR A 23 10.26 -1.33 6.95
C THR A 23 8.88 -0.94 6.45
N ILE A 24 8.81 -0.18 5.36
CA ILE A 24 7.54 0.21 4.72
C ILE A 24 6.74 -1.05 4.35
N GLY A 25 7.39 -2.04 3.74
CA GLY A 25 6.77 -3.32 3.38
C GLY A 25 6.34 -4.12 4.61
N GLY A 26 7.14 -4.11 5.69
CA GLY A 26 6.80 -4.78 6.94
C GLY A 26 5.58 -4.17 7.62
N ALA A 27 5.50 -2.84 7.68
CA ALA A 27 4.34 -2.12 8.19
C ALA A 27 3.09 -2.46 7.36
N LEU A 28 3.21 -2.41 6.04
CA LEU A 28 2.14 -2.76 5.13
C LEU A 28 1.67 -4.22 5.26
N ALA A 29 2.58 -5.17 5.46
CA ALA A 29 2.23 -6.57 5.72
C ALA A 29 1.48 -6.72 7.07
N GLU A 30 1.94 -6.03 8.11
CA GLU A 30 1.34 -6.07 9.45
C GLU A 30 -0.05 -5.42 9.52
N SER A 31 -0.32 -4.45 8.65
CA SER A 31 -1.67 -3.88 8.50
C SER A 31 -2.71 -4.89 8.00
N GLY A 32 -2.26 -6.02 7.42
CA GLY A 32 -3.13 -6.99 6.74
C GLY A 32 -3.75 -6.47 5.44
N VAL A 33 -3.40 -5.25 5.01
CA VAL A 33 -3.90 -4.65 3.77
C VAL A 33 -3.25 -5.31 2.57
N LEU A 34 -2.00 -5.77 2.67
CA LEU A 34 -1.26 -6.27 1.52
C LEU A 34 -0.95 -7.75 1.64
N THR A 35 -1.15 -8.46 0.53
CA THR A 35 -0.63 -9.82 0.35
C THR A 35 0.51 -9.79 -0.65
N PHE A 36 1.60 -10.46 -0.29
CA PHE A 36 2.79 -10.61 -1.12
C PHE A 36 2.86 -12.04 -1.66
N ALA A 37 3.31 -12.18 -2.91
CA ALA A 37 3.74 -13.46 -3.45
C ALA A 37 5.13 -13.85 -2.91
N ALA A 38 5.54 -15.09 -3.19
CA ALA A 38 6.83 -15.64 -2.75
C ALA A 38 8.05 -14.88 -3.31
N ASP A 39 7.89 -14.16 -4.41
CA ASP A 39 8.90 -13.31 -5.04
C ASP A 39 8.93 -11.87 -4.48
N GLY A 40 8.05 -11.55 -3.52
CA GLY A 40 7.92 -10.21 -2.94
C GLY A 40 7.02 -9.26 -3.73
N THR A 41 6.37 -9.73 -4.80
CA THR A 41 5.42 -8.92 -5.57
C THR A 41 4.11 -8.75 -4.80
N ILE A 42 3.55 -7.54 -4.81
CA ILE A 42 2.21 -7.29 -4.26
C ILE A 42 1.16 -7.92 -5.18
N THR A 43 0.40 -8.88 -4.66
CA THR A 43 -0.65 -9.58 -5.41
C THR A 43 -2.05 -9.10 -5.07
N THR A 44 -2.27 -8.65 -3.84
CA THR A 44 -3.61 -8.27 -3.35
C THR A 44 -3.52 -7.06 -2.42
N ILE A 45 -4.48 -6.15 -2.54
CA ILE A 45 -4.63 -4.96 -1.69
C ILE A 45 -6.06 -4.94 -1.13
N SER A 46 -6.20 -5.05 0.19
CA SER A 46 -7.47 -5.11 0.93
C SER A 46 -8.44 -6.17 0.36
N GLY A 47 -7.91 -7.31 -0.06
CA GLY A 47 -8.69 -8.38 -0.71
C GLY A 47 -8.90 -8.22 -2.22
N TYR A 48 -8.48 -7.11 -2.83
CA TYR A 48 -8.59 -6.89 -4.28
C TYR A 48 -7.31 -7.34 -5.01
N PRO A 49 -7.42 -8.25 -6.00
CA PRO A 49 -6.26 -8.72 -6.74
C PRO A 49 -5.72 -7.61 -7.66
N ILE A 50 -4.40 -7.43 -7.65
CA ILE A 50 -3.66 -6.54 -8.55
C ILE A 50 -3.36 -7.33 -9.82
N SER A 51 -4.27 -7.27 -10.78
CA SER A 51 -4.17 -7.97 -12.07
C SER A 51 -4.82 -7.17 -13.20
N GLY A 52 -4.39 -7.46 -14.44
CA GLY A 52 -4.89 -6.78 -15.64
C GLY A 52 -4.67 -5.26 -15.58
N ASN A 53 -5.77 -4.51 -15.66
CA ASN A 53 -5.79 -3.04 -15.64
C ASN A 53 -5.79 -2.47 -14.21
N ILE A 54 -5.69 -3.31 -13.18
CA ILE A 54 -5.65 -2.86 -11.79
C ILE A 54 -4.19 -2.80 -11.34
N GLY A 55 -3.73 -1.60 -10.99
CA GLY A 55 -2.43 -1.33 -10.39
C GLY A 55 -2.58 -0.68 -9.02
N TYR A 56 -1.45 -0.23 -8.48
CA TYR A 56 -1.41 0.52 -7.23
C TYR A 56 -0.39 1.65 -7.26
N GLN A 57 -0.56 2.59 -6.35
CA GLN A 57 0.37 3.68 -6.09
C GLN A 57 0.66 3.73 -4.58
N LEU A 58 1.94 3.71 -4.23
CA LEU A 58 2.39 3.87 -2.85
C LEU A 58 2.74 5.32 -2.59
N ARG A 59 2.41 5.79 -1.38
CA ARG A 59 2.81 7.10 -0.89
C ARG A 59 3.37 6.98 0.51
N LEU A 60 4.45 7.71 0.77
CA LEU A 60 4.99 7.92 2.09
C LEU A 60 4.86 9.41 2.42
N ASN A 61 4.16 9.74 3.49
CA ASN A 61 3.89 11.12 3.92
C ASN A 61 3.32 11.98 2.78
N GLY A 62 2.41 11.40 1.97
CA GLY A 62 1.79 12.04 0.81
C GLY A 62 2.62 12.04 -0.48
N ARG A 63 3.92 11.69 -0.43
CA ARG A 63 4.80 11.63 -1.61
C ARG A 63 4.77 10.26 -2.25
N VAL A 64 4.55 10.21 -3.57
CA VAL A 64 4.58 8.95 -4.33
C VAL A 64 5.97 8.33 -4.26
N ILE A 65 6.03 7.04 -3.93
CA ILE A 65 7.24 6.25 -3.84
C ILE A 65 7.14 5.00 -4.72
N PRO A 66 8.26 4.52 -5.32
CA PRO A 66 8.26 3.29 -6.08
C PRO A 66 8.15 2.06 -5.14
N SER A 67 7.65 0.93 -5.63
CA SER A 67 7.61 -0.33 -4.86
C SER A 67 8.99 -0.84 -4.47
N THR A 68 10.05 -0.42 -5.18
CA THR A 68 11.43 -0.75 -4.82
C THR A 68 11.84 -0.19 -3.47
N THR A 69 11.17 0.83 -2.92
CA THR A 69 11.50 1.39 -1.60
C THR A 69 10.85 0.68 -0.42
N LEU A 70 10.12 -0.42 -0.64
CA LEU A 70 9.45 -1.17 0.45
C LEU A 70 10.42 -1.70 1.52
N HIS A 71 11.69 -1.92 1.17
CA HIS A 71 12.73 -2.36 2.10
C HIS A 71 13.28 -1.22 2.99
N LEU A 72 12.94 0.05 2.71
CA LEU A 72 13.40 1.17 3.50
C LEU A 72 12.75 1.20 4.88
N PRO A 73 13.47 1.62 5.92
CA PRO A 73 12.94 1.75 7.26
C PRO A 73 11.91 2.89 7.33
N VAL A 74 10.82 2.68 8.08
CA VAL A 74 9.90 3.76 8.44
C VAL A 74 10.46 4.57 9.60
N GLN A 75 10.02 5.82 9.70
CA GLN A 75 10.25 6.67 10.87
C GLN A 75 9.00 6.75 11.75
N PRO A 76 9.15 7.09 13.04
CA PRO A 76 8.00 7.39 13.88
C PRO A 76 7.14 8.49 13.25
N SER A 77 5.82 8.30 13.27
CA SER A 77 4.81 9.19 12.66
C SER A 77 4.75 9.20 11.13
N ASP A 78 5.50 8.32 10.45
CA ASP A 78 5.31 8.13 9.02
C ASP A 78 3.91 7.62 8.71
N THR A 79 3.29 8.18 7.68
CA THR A 79 2.02 7.73 7.12
C THR A 79 2.27 7.09 5.77
N ILE A 80 1.94 5.81 5.65
CA ILE A 80 2.00 5.09 4.38
C ILE A 80 0.58 4.98 3.82
N THR A 81 0.40 5.38 2.57
CA THR A 81 -0.88 5.28 1.87
C THR A 81 -0.71 4.39 0.64
N VAL A 82 -1.72 3.56 0.39
CA VAL A 82 -1.77 2.67 -0.77
C VAL A 82 -3.07 2.93 -1.50
N ASP A 83 -2.95 3.48 -2.70
CA ASP A 83 -4.08 3.80 -3.56
C ASP A 83 -4.18 2.72 -4.65
N ILE A 84 -5.35 2.11 -4.82
CA ILE A 84 -5.63 1.27 -6.00
C ILE A 84 -5.89 2.19 -7.18
N VAL A 85 -5.24 1.94 -8.31
CA VAL A 85 -5.37 2.74 -9.52
C VAL A 85 -5.73 1.86 -10.71
N TYR A 86 -6.62 2.34 -11.57
CA TYR A 86 -6.92 1.71 -12.84
C TYR A 86 -5.96 2.25 -13.91
N ARG A 87 -5.38 1.37 -14.73
CA ARG A 87 -4.41 1.69 -15.79
C ARG A 87 -4.87 1.21 -17.15
#